data_AF-A0A2H0N3I8-F1
#
_entry.id   AF-A0A2H0N3I8-F1
#
_cell.length_a   1.000
_cell.length_b   1.000
_cell.length_c   1.000
_cell.angle_alpha   90.00
_cell.angle_beta   90.00
_cell.angle_gamma   90.00
#
_symmetry.space_group_name_H-M   'P 1'
#
loop_
_entity.id
_entity.type
_entity.pdbx_description
1 polymer ?
#
loop_
_entity_poly.entity_id
_entity_poly.type
_entity_poly.pdbx_seq_one_letter_code
_entity_poly.pdbx_strand_id
1 'polypeptide(L)'
;MVEDTVDVRAHFIPGGNLMNGLSPYLYLGAAWKPAKWLDLELDLGVDFTNAEPLISLKPSIKVDDFWAWAELDVQFPSYSGYWFVQLQYKLHDVVHIGVEGEGWGNWAKPTSWSNGAGPNVLLRFAQYFGVDLALHLREGSADGGGRTWGFDPFVRVHLFF
;
A
#
# COMPACT_ATOMS: atom_id res chain seq x y z
N MET A 1 -12.89 27.82 -8.22
CA MET A 1 -11.47 27.73 -7.84
C MET A 1 -11.37 26.69 -6.75
N VAL A 2 -10.34 25.84 -6.75
CA VAL A 2 -10.14 24.80 -5.74
C VAL A 2 -9.09 25.34 -4.79
N GLU A 3 -9.37 25.34 -3.49
CA GLU A 3 -8.39 25.72 -2.49
C GLU A 3 -7.30 24.65 -2.44
N ASP A 4 -6.07 25.09 -2.68
CA ASP A 4 -4.88 24.31 -2.37
C ASP A 4 -4.87 24.07 -0.86
N THR A 5 -4.78 22.79 -0.45
CA THR A 5 -4.89 22.40 0.96
C THR A 5 -3.72 21.53 1.36
N VAL A 6 -3.21 21.80 2.56
CA VAL A 6 -2.16 21.03 3.22
C VAL A 6 -2.68 20.61 4.59
N ASP A 7 -2.73 19.30 4.82
CA ASP A 7 -3.19 18.71 6.06
C ASP A 7 -2.05 17.95 6.74
N VAL A 8 -1.96 18.02 8.07
CA VAL A 8 -1.04 17.17 8.84
C VAL A 8 -1.77 15.88 9.21
N ARG A 9 -1.12 14.74 8.99
CA ARG A 9 -1.68 13.41 9.29
C ARG A 9 -0.78 12.62 10.22
N ALA A 10 -1.40 11.76 11.01
CA ALA A 10 -0.74 10.79 11.85
C ALA A 10 -1.38 9.43 11.62
N HIS A 11 -0.59 8.43 11.27
CA HIS A 11 -1.06 7.07 11.04
C HIS A 11 -0.38 6.13 12.02
N PHE A 12 -1.18 5.38 12.78
CA PHE A 12 -0.68 4.30 13.62
C PHE A 12 -1.23 2.99 13.10
N ILE A 13 -0.34 2.09 12.67
CA ILE A 13 -0.71 0.76 12.18
C ILE A 13 -0.35 -0.21 13.33
N PRO A 14 -1.34 -0.73 14.08
CA PRO A 14 -1.10 -1.48 15.32
C PRO A 14 -0.73 -2.96 15.11
N GLY A 15 -0.59 -3.41 13.87
CA GLY A 15 -0.39 -4.82 13.53
C GLY A 15 0.63 -5.00 12.42
N GLY A 16 1.07 -6.25 12.24
CA GLY A 16 1.95 -6.59 11.13
C GLY A 16 1.29 -6.28 9.80
N ASN A 17 2.00 -5.57 8.94
CA ASN A 17 1.75 -5.64 7.49
C ASN A 17 1.96 -7.11 7.05
N LEU A 18 1.51 -7.47 5.85
CA LEU A 18 1.65 -8.76 5.13
C LEU A 18 3.08 -9.34 5.08
N MET A 19 4.06 -8.67 5.67
CA MET A 19 5.39 -9.16 5.95
C MET A 19 5.41 -10.05 7.19
N ASN A 20 5.81 -11.31 7.04
CA ASN A 20 6.36 -12.09 8.16
C ASN A 20 7.62 -11.39 8.67
N GLY A 21 7.49 -10.44 9.61
CA GLY A 21 8.65 -9.91 10.30
C GLY A 21 8.65 -8.49 10.83
N LEU A 22 7.63 -7.62 10.64
CA LEU A 22 7.74 -6.24 11.16
C LEU A 22 6.47 -5.63 11.79
N SER A 23 6.76 -4.74 12.72
CA SER A 23 6.03 -4.23 13.88
C SER A 23 4.95 -3.21 13.60
N PRO A 24 4.25 -2.75 14.65
CA PRO A 24 3.58 -1.48 14.58
C PRO A 24 4.44 -0.37 13.94
N TYR A 25 3.78 0.55 13.25
CA TYR A 25 4.38 1.73 12.63
C TYR A 25 3.64 2.98 13.10
N LEU A 26 4.40 4.06 13.28
CA LEU A 26 3.84 5.41 13.42
C LEU A 26 4.39 6.28 12.28
N TYR A 27 3.50 6.85 11.48
CA TYR A 27 3.83 7.88 10.50
C TYR A 27 3.31 9.24 10.97
N LEU A 28 4.10 10.27 10.72
CA LEU A 28 3.72 11.67 10.79
C LEU A 28 4.06 12.31 9.45
N GLY A 29 3.10 12.94 8.83
CA GLY A 29 3.31 13.50 7.50
C GLY A 29 2.38 14.61 7.13
N ALA A 30 2.56 15.06 5.90
CA ALA A 30 1.76 16.09 5.28
C ALA A 30 1.10 15.53 4.01
N ALA A 31 -0.20 15.76 3.89
CA ALA A 31 -0.94 15.51 2.67
C ALA A 31 -1.14 16.84 1.95
N TRP A 32 -0.95 16.83 0.63
CA TRP A 32 -1.09 17.98 -0.25
C TRP A 32 -2.03 17.65 -1.40
N LYS A 33 -3.07 18.48 -1.58
CA LYS A 33 -4.06 18.32 -2.65
C LYS A 33 -3.95 19.46 -3.67
N PRO A 34 -2.99 19.39 -4.61
CA PRO A 34 -2.82 20.41 -5.64
C PRO A 34 -3.99 20.48 -6.64
N ALA A 35 -4.77 19.40 -6.74
CA ALA A 35 -5.93 19.31 -7.61
C ALA A 35 -7.02 18.44 -7.00
N LYS A 36 -8.28 18.62 -7.44
CA LYS A 36 -9.42 17.78 -6.99
C LYS A 36 -9.23 16.28 -7.19
N TRP A 37 -8.42 15.91 -8.17
CA TRP A 37 -8.21 14.53 -8.56
C TRP A 37 -6.88 13.95 -8.05
N LEU A 38 -6.03 14.73 -7.37
CA LEU A 38 -4.70 14.31 -6.94
C LEU A 38 -4.48 14.63 -5.45
N ASP A 39 -4.13 13.62 -4.66
CA ASP A 39 -3.63 13.74 -3.30
C ASP A 39 -2.19 13.20 -3.26
N LEU A 40 -1.29 13.91 -2.61
CA LEU A 40 0.10 13.53 -2.43
C LEU A 40 0.41 13.52 -0.94
N GLU A 41 0.76 12.35 -0.41
CA GLU A 41 1.13 12.21 0.99
C GLU A 41 2.63 11.90 1.13
N LEU A 42 3.31 12.64 1.99
CA LEU A 42 4.68 12.36 2.39
C LEU A 42 4.73 12.19 3.91
N ASP A 43 5.13 10.99 4.31
CA ASP A 43 5.11 10.52 5.68
C ASP A 43 6.54 10.17 6.15
N LEU A 44 6.88 10.60 7.35
CA LEU A 44 8.08 10.16 8.07
C LEU A 44 7.62 9.31 9.25
N GLY A 45 8.21 8.13 9.39
CA GLY A 45 7.80 7.19 10.43
C GLY A 45 8.96 6.44 11.06
N VAL A 46 8.60 5.56 11.98
CA VAL A 46 9.52 4.63 12.63
C VAL A 46 8.92 3.24 12.59
N ASP A 47 9.71 2.27 12.13
CA ASP A 47 9.47 0.85 12.32
C ASP A 47 9.82 0.45 13.75
N PHE A 48 8.85 -0.01 14.55
CA PHE A 48 9.13 -0.35 15.95
C PHE A 48 9.91 -1.66 16.14
N THR A 49 10.03 -2.56 15.15
CA THR A 49 10.79 -3.81 15.32
C THR A 49 12.27 -3.63 15.06
N ASN A 50 12.64 -2.94 13.98
CA ASN A 50 14.05 -2.64 13.72
C ASN A 50 14.49 -1.32 14.36
N ALA A 51 13.55 -0.55 14.93
CA ALA A 51 13.76 0.82 15.40
C ALA A 51 14.38 1.72 14.30
N GLU A 52 13.95 1.52 13.06
CA GLU A 52 14.49 2.19 11.88
C GLU A 52 13.57 3.33 11.42
N PRO A 53 14.12 4.51 11.07
CA PRO A 53 13.36 5.53 10.37
C PRO A 53 12.86 5.01 9.01
N LEU A 54 11.66 5.44 8.66
CA LEU A 54 10.94 5.08 7.45
C LEU A 54 10.48 6.37 6.75
N ILE A 55 10.60 6.41 5.43
CA ILE A 55 10.00 7.44 4.59
C ILE A 55 8.96 6.76 3.72
N SER A 56 7.76 7.33 3.66
CA SER A 56 6.67 6.84 2.83
C SER A 56 6.13 7.94 1.92
N LEU A 57 5.92 7.62 0.65
CA LEU A 57 5.32 8.49 -0.35
C LEU A 57 4.06 7.83 -0.90
N LYS A 58 2.90 8.49 -0.77
CA LYS A 58 1.61 7.94 -1.18
C LYS A 58 0.85 8.89 -2.11
N PRO A 59 1.06 8.82 -3.44
CA PRO A 59 0.20 9.51 -4.38
C PRO A 59 -1.13 8.75 -4.54
N SER A 60 -2.24 9.48 -4.63
CA SER A 60 -3.52 8.91 -5.03
C SER A 60 -4.24 9.80 -6.04
N ILE A 61 -4.90 9.15 -6.99
CA ILE A 61 -5.65 9.79 -8.06
C ILE A 61 -7.10 9.33 -7.98
N LYS A 62 -8.04 10.27 -8.04
CA LYS A 62 -9.48 9.98 -8.11
C LYS A 62 -10.14 10.78 -9.21
N VAL A 63 -10.72 10.08 -10.18
CA VAL A 63 -11.44 10.67 -11.31
C VAL A 63 -12.72 9.89 -11.51
N ASP A 64 -13.86 10.52 -11.23
CA ASP A 64 -15.19 9.89 -11.33
C ASP A 64 -15.27 8.55 -10.59
N ASP A 65 -15.53 7.46 -11.33
CA ASP A 65 -15.61 6.09 -10.82
C ASP A 65 -14.25 5.38 -10.73
N PHE A 66 -13.17 6.03 -11.14
CA PHE A 66 -11.81 5.51 -11.09
C PHE A 66 -11.05 6.05 -9.87
N TRP A 67 -10.34 5.16 -9.20
CA TRP A 67 -9.42 5.48 -8.12
C TRP A 67 -8.14 4.69 -8.28
N ALA A 68 -7.01 5.34 -8.08
CA ALA A 68 -5.70 4.71 -8.01
C ALA A 68 -4.93 5.26 -6.83
N TRP A 69 -4.09 4.42 -6.23
CA TRP A 69 -3.11 4.89 -5.27
C TRP A 69 -1.86 4.03 -5.34
N ALA A 70 -0.76 4.62 -4.90
CA ALA A 70 0.49 3.92 -4.71
C ALA A 70 1.05 4.29 -3.34
N GLU A 71 1.92 3.44 -2.83
CA GLU A 71 2.71 3.66 -1.63
C GLU A 71 4.11 3.15 -1.90
N LEU A 72 5.10 3.93 -1.48
CA LEU A 72 6.50 3.59 -1.57
C LEU A 72 7.17 3.90 -0.25
N ASP A 73 7.69 2.85 0.38
CA ASP A 73 8.26 2.86 1.71
C ASP A 73 9.75 2.51 1.62
N VAL A 74 10.59 3.30 2.29
CA VAL A 74 12.04 3.05 2.38
C VAL A 74 12.52 3.21 3.81
N GLN A 75 13.08 2.14 4.37
CA GLN A 75 13.65 2.08 5.72
C GLN A 75 15.16 2.29 5.67
N PHE A 76 15.70 3.02 6.63
CA PHE A 76 17.13 3.25 6.79
C PHE A 76 17.59 2.83 8.19
N PRO A 77 18.79 2.23 8.36
CA PRO A 77 19.82 2.02 7.33
C PRO A 77 19.73 0.69 6.60
N SER A 78 18.75 -0.18 6.89
CA SER A 78 18.68 -1.50 6.25
C SER A 78 18.48 -1.43 4.73
N TYR A 79 17.98 -0.31 4.21
CA TYR A 79 17.51 -0.17 2.82
C TYR A 79 16.40 -1.18 2.50
N SER A 80 15.61 -1.58 3.51
CA SER A 80 14.39 -2.36 3.28
C SER A 80 13.35 -1.49 2.60
N GLY A 81 12.60 -2.10 1.70
CA GLY A 81 11.64 -1.41 0.84
C GLY A 81 10.32 -2.13 0.78
N TYR A 82 9.26 -1.36 0.63
CA TYR A 82 7.93 -1.85 0.29
C TYR A 82 7.34 -0.93 -0.78
N TRP A 83 6.64 -1.50 -1.75
CA TRP A 83 5.82 -0.75 -2.69
C TRP A 83 4.46 -1.42 -2.81
N PHE A 84 3.45 -0.60 -3.01
CA PHE A 84 2.10 -1.02 -3.32
C PHE A 84 1.54 -0.11 -4.41
N VAL A 85 0.80 -0.68 -5.35
CA VAL A 85 0.04 0.07 -6.34
C VAL A 85 -1.30 -0.61 -6.52
N GLN A 86 -2.38 0.15 -6.52
CA GLN A 86 -3.71 -0.36 -6.78
C GLN A 86 -4.48 0.59 -7.70
N LEU A 87 -5.15 -0.02 -8.67
CA LEU A 87 -6.03 0.65 -9.62
C LEU A 87 -7.42 0.02 -9.46
N GLN A 88 -8.43 0.81 -9.16
CA GLN A 88 -9.81 0.37 -8.98
C GLN A 88 -10.77 1.16 -9.85
N TYR A 89 -11.79 0.46 -10.33
CA TYR A 89 -12.94 1.02 -11.02
C TYR A 89 -14.22 0.62 -10.29
N LYS A 90 -15.05 1.59 -9.98
CA LYS A 90 -16.36 1.40 -9.36
C LYS A 90 -17.35 0.93 -10.43
N LEU A 91 -17.68 -0.36 -10.39
CA LEU A 91 -18.69 -0.94 -11.28
C LEU A 91 -20.12 -0.71 -10.75
N HIS A 92 -20.26 -0.72 -9.43
CA HIS A 92 -21.51 -0.50 -8.71
C HIS A 92 -21.21 0.14 -7.36
N ASP A 93 -22.22 0.69 -6.67
CA ASP A 93 -22.09 1.26 -5.32
C ASP A 93 -21.49 0.31 -4.27
N VAL A 94 -21.54 -0.99 -4.55
CA VAL A 94 -21.09 -2.07 -3.65
C VAL A 94 -19.92 -2.85 -4.25
N VAL A 95 -19.65 -2.74 -5.55
CA VAL A 95 -18.68 -3.60 -6.24
C VAL A 95 -17.67 -2.75 -6.98
N HIS A 96 -16.43 -2.86 -6.56
CA HIS A 96 -15.29 -2.24 -7.19
C HIS A 96 -14.38 -3.37 -7.67
N ILE A 97 -13.87 -3.24 -8.89
CA ILE A 97 -12.94 -4.21 -9.47
C ILE A 97 -11.64 -3.51 -9.79
N GLY A 98 -10.54 -4.23 -9.71
CA GLY A 98 -9.25 -3.62 -9.91
C GLY A 98 -8.14 -4.61 -10.16
N VAL A 99 -6.95 -4.04 -10.23
CA VAL A 99 -5.69 -4.75 -10.17
C VAL A 99 -4.85 -4.09 -9.10
N GLU A 100 -4.08 -4.90 -8.41
CA GLU A 100 -3.07 -4.41 -7.50
C GLU A 100 -1.78 -5.17 -7.67
N GLY A 101 -0.71 -4.53 -7.25
CA GLY A 101 0.60 -5.11 -7.14
C GLY A 101 1.25 -4.64 -5.86
N GLU A 102 2.07 -5.51 -5.30
CA GLU A 102 2.87 -5.19 -4.15
C GLU A 102 4.21 -5.88 -4.25
N GLY A 103 5.21 -5.29 -3.62
CA GLY A 103 6.46 -5.97 -3.43
C GLY A 103 7.24 -5.44 -2.25
N TRP A 104 8.10 -6.29 -1.73
CA TRP A 104 8.99 -5.98 -0.63
C TRP A 104 10.33 -6.62 -0.85
N GLY A 105 11.37 -6.02 -0.29
CA GLY A 105 12.72 -6.52 -0.40
C GLY A 105 13.72 -5.53 0.16
N ASN A 106 14.95 -5.66 -0.29
CA ASN A 106 16.04 -4.76 0.09
C ASN A 106 16.58 -4.07 -1.17
N TRP A 107 16.58 -2.74 -1.19
CA TRP A 107 17.06 -1.94 -2.33
C TRP A 107 18.54 -2.17 -2.63
N ALA A 108 19.34 -2.54 -1.64
CA ALA A 108 20.75 -2.89 -1.83
C ALA A 108 20.97 -4.34 -2.32
N LYS A 109 19.93 -5.19 -2.29
CA LYS A 109 19.98 -6.59 -2.77
C LYS A 109 18.80 -6.86 -3.72
N PRO A 110 18.92 -6.54 -5.04
CA PRO A 110 17.81 -6.67 -5.98
C PRO A 110 17.18 -8.08 -6.05
N THR A 111 17.95 -9.13 -5.77
CA THR A 111 17.46 -10.52 -5.75
C THR A 111 16.60 -10.86 -4.54
N SER A 112 16.55 -10.00 -3.52
CA SER A 112 15.73 -10.20 -2.31
C SER A 112 14.27 -9.78 -2.49
N TRP A 113 13.93 -9.16 -3.63
CA TRP A 113 12.60 -8.67 -3.88
C TRP A 113 11.61 -9.81 -4.15
N SER A 114 10.50 -9.74 -3.43
CA SER A 114 9.30 -10.53 -3.65
C SER A 114 8.25 -9.60 -4.23
N ASN A 115 7.75 -9.89 -5.43
CA ASN A 115 6.77 -9.06 -6.12
C ASN A 115 5.55 -9.90 -6.49
N GLY A 116 4.37 -9.39 -6.21
CA GLY A 116 3.10 -10.01 -6.56
C GLY A 116 2.21 -9.03 -7.27
N ALA A 117 1.40 -9.52 -8.19
CA ALA A 117 0.33 -8.72 -8.80
C ALA A 117 -0.84 -9.61 -9.19
N GLY A 118 -2.02 -9.01 -9.25
CA GLY A 118 -3.19 -9.67 -9.80
C GLY A 118 -4.47 -8.88 -9.61
N PRO A 119 -5.61 -9.50 -9.92
CA PRO A 119 -6.90 -8.85 -9.80
C PRO A 119 -7.31 -8.71 -8.34
N ASN A 120 -8.07 -7.66 -8.05
CA ASN A 120 -8.73 -7.47 -6.78
C ASN A 120 -10.21 -7.06 -6.96
N VAL A 121 -11.02 -7.35 -5.94
CA VAL A 121 -12.44 -6.99 -5.87
C VAL A 121 -12.75 -6.47 -4.48
N LEU A 122 -13.13 -5.20 -4.40
CA LEU A 122 -13.61 -4.59 -3.16
C LEU A 122 -15.14 -4.59 -3.13
N LEU A 123 -15.69 -5.24 -2.11
CA LEU A 123 -17.10 -5.30 -1.79
C LEU A 123 -17.41 -4.32 -0.65
N ARG A 124 -18.10 -3.22 -0.96
CA ARG A 124 -18.43 -2.17 0.00
C ARG A 124 -19.89 -2.28 0.44
N PHE A 125 -20.11 -2.81 1.64
CA PHE A 125 -21.47 -3.04 2.16
C PHE A 125 -22.09 -1.79 2.80
N ALA A 126 -21.26 -0.89 3.31
CA ALA A 126 -21.70 0.34 3.93
C ALA A 126 -20.71 1.49 3.63
N GLN A 127 -21.10 2.70 3.98
CA GLN A 127 -20.20 3.86 3.84
C GLN A 127 -18.89 3.69 4.62
N TYR A 128 -18.91 2.90 5.69
CA TYR A 128 -17.81 2.72 6.64
C TYR A 128 -17.18 1.33 6.63
N PHE A 129 -17.68 0.37 5.83
CA PHE A 129 -17.22 -1.02 5.87
C PHE A 129 -17.13 -1.64 4.48
N GLY A 130 -16.02 -2.35 4.23
CA GLY A 130 -15.83 -3.14 3.02
C GLY A 130 -14.87 -4.31 3.21
N VAL A 131 -14.92 -5.25 2.28
CA VAL A 131 -14.03 -6.42 2.21
C VAL A 131 -13.39 -6.42 0.84
N ASP A 132 -12.07 -6.48 0.80
CA ASP A 132 -11.28 -6.59 -0.42
C ASP A 132 -10.70 -7.99 -0.55
N LEU A 133 -10.88 -8.56 -1.74
CA LEU A 133 -10.41 -9.89 -2.10
C LEU A 133 -9.39 -9.71 -3.23
N ALA A 134 -8.15 -10.10 -3.01
CA ALA A 134 -7.09 -10.03 -4.02
C ALA A 134 -6.45 -11.39 -4.24
N LEU A 135 -6.01 -11.64 -5.48
CA LEU A 135 -5.31 -12.87 -5.86
C LEU A 135 -4.00 -12.50 -6.53
N HIS A 136 -2.87 -12.73 -5.86
CA HIS A 136 -1.56 -12.42 -6.43
C HIS A 136 -0.91 -13.65 -7.04
N LEU A 137 -0.34 -13.44 -8.24
CA LEU A 137 0.76 -14.26 -8.74
C LEU A 137 2.05 -13.64 -8.22
N ARG A 138 2.73 -14.33 -7.32
CA ARG A 138 3.92 -13.82 -6.64
C ARG A 138 5.17 -14.52 -7.10
N GLU A 139 6.18 -13.73 -7.46
CA GLU A 139 7.57 -14.14 -7.60
C GLU A 139 8.32 -13.82 -6.31
N GLY A 140 8.90 -14.83 -5.67
CA GLY A 140 9.71 -14.67 -4.47
C GLY A 140 11.10 -15.32 -4.62
N SER A 141 12.05 -14.86 -3.82
CA SER A 141 13.33 -15.56 -3.65
C SER A 141 13.10 -16.80 -2.80
N ALA A 142 13.37 -17.99 -3.35
CA ALA A 142 13.52 -19.18 -2.53
C ALA A 142 14.84 -19.12 -1.75
N ASP A 143 14.84 -19.66 -0.53
CA ASP A 143 16.05 -19.89 0.26
C ASP A 143 17.01 -20.82 -0.52
N GLY A 144 17.90 -20.25 -1.33
CA GLY A 144 18.77 -21.00 -2.24
C GLY A 144 19.03 -20.38 -3.62
N GLY A 145 18.51 -19.18 -3.92
CA GLY A 145 18.89 -18.41 -5.12
C GLY A 145 18.07 -18.71 -6.38
N GLY A 146 17.03 -19.55 -6.28
CA GLY A 146 16.02 -19.72 -7.31
C GLY A 146 14.86 -18.74 -7.14
N ARG A 147 14.21 -18.34 -8.24
CA ARG A 147 12.94 -17.61 -8.20
C ARG A 147 11.79 -18.61 -8.19
N THR A 148 10.88 -18.49 -7.23
CA THR A 148 9.68 -19.34 -7.13
C THR A 148 8.44 -18.52 -7.39
N TRP A 149 7.51 -19.09 -8.16
CA TRP A 149 6.21 -18.51 -8.42
C TRP A 149 5.15 -19.22 -7.57
N GLY A 150 4.28 -18.44 -6.94
CA GLY A 150 3.22 -18.94 -6.07
C GLY A 150 1.92 -18.16 -6.24
N PHE A 151 0.82 -18.84 -5.92
CA PHE A 151 -0.47 -18.18 -5.73
C PHE A 151 -0.60 -17.72 -4.29
N ASP A 152 -1.01 -16.47 -4.11
CA ASP A 152 -1.08 -15.80 -2.82
C ASP A 152 -2.41 -15.05 -2.68
N PRO A 153 -3.45 -15.70 -2.10
CA PRO A 153 -4.76 -15.08 -1.93
C PRO A 153 -4.82 -14.19 -0.68
N PHE A 154 -5.38 -13.00 -0.81
CA PHE A 154 -5.56 -12.05 0.28
C PHE A 154 -7.02 -11.71 0.53
N VAL A 155 -7.36 -11.56 1.80
CA VAL A 155 -8.62 -11.00 2.26
C VAL A 155 -8.30 -9.85 3.20
N ARG A 156 -8.71 -8.64 2.85
CA ARG A 156 -8.54 -7.44 3.68
C ARG A 156 -9.88 -6.88 4.09
N VAL A 157 -9.98 -6.43 5.32
CA VAL A 157 -11.17 -5.75 5.86
C VAL A 157 -10.85 -4.27 5.96
N HIS A 158 -11.71 -3.43 5.35
CA HIS A 158 -11.56 -1.99 5.33
C HIS A 158 -12.60 -1.33 6.21
N LEU A 159 -12.15 -0.41 7.07
CA LEU A 159 -12.99 0.53 7.78
C LEU A 159 -12.75 1.92 7.20
N PHE A 160 -13.81 2.55 6.70
CA PHE A 160 -13.74 3.89 6.11
C PHE A 160 -14.27 4.89 7.14
N PHE A 161 -13.46 5.88 7.51
CA PHE A 161 -13.79 6.91 8.50
C PHE A 161 -13.65 8.30 7.88
#